data_AF-A0A1I2EN33-F1
#
_entry.id   AF-A0A1I2EN33-F1
#
_cell.length_a   1.000
_cell.length_b   1.000
_cell.length_c   1.000
_cell.angle_alpha   90.00
_cell.angle_beta   90.00
_cell.angle_gamma   90.00
#
_symmetry.space_group_name_H-M   'P 1'
#
loop_
_entity.id
_entity.type
_entity.pdbx_description
1 polymer ?
#
loop_
_entity_poly.entity_id
_entity_poly.type
_entity_poly.pdbx_seq_one_letter_code
_entity_poly.pdbx_strand_id
1 'polypeptide(L)'
;MRKTLLLVPVALLLGACTWGITLDDGAKNVRTVWSGDVSSCHELGKVTVSVMNRVGPINRNDIKVRDELEVMARNEAAKMHADTVKPLAEPSEGSQPWGAYQCGANRPAAGRPGTPTPAPGQSAPGNTETYPIKG
;
A
#
# COMPACT_ATOMS: atom_id res chain seq x y z
N MET A 1 17.29 -28.17 38.93
CA MET A 1 16.73 -26.94 38.33
C MET A 1 16.93 -27.01 36.82
N ARG A 2 15.88 -27.31 36.05
CA ARG A 2 15.94 -27.40 34.57
C ARG A 2 15.46 -26.07 33.99
N LYS A 3 16.40 -25.27 33.49
CA LYS A 3 16.12 -23.99 32.85
C LYS A 3 15.75 -24.28 31.40
N THR A 4 14.45 -24.40 31.12
CA THR A 4 13.92 -24.52 29.76
C THR A 4 14.14 -23.20 29.03
N LEU A 5 15.15 -23.18 28.18
CA LEU A 5 15.41 -22.06 27.26
C LEU A 5 14.30 -22.07 26.21
N LEU A 6 13.36 -21.14 26.33
CA LEU A 6 12.24 -20.98 25.42
C LEU A 6 12.77 -20.28 24.16
N LEU A 7 13.18 -21.08 23.17
CA LEU A 7 13.55 -20.62 21.83
C LEU A 7 12.28 -20.13 21.12
N VAL A 8 12.06 -18.82 21.16
CA VAL A 8 11.07 -18.14 20.32
C VAL A 8 11.58 -18.21 18.88
N PRO A 9 10.88 -18.87 17.95
CA PRO A 9 11.26 -18.85 16.56
C PRO A 9 10.92 -17.45 16.02
N VAL A 10 11.94 -16.64 15.79
CA VAL A 10 11.83 -15.43 14.98
C VAL A 10 11.44 -15.90 13.58
N ALA A 11 10.17 -15.72 13.22
CA ALA A 11 9.68 -16.00 11.88
C ALA A 11 10.36 -15.04 10.90
N LEU A 12 11.48 -15.49 10.29
CA LEU A 12 11.97 -14.89 9.07
C LEU A 12 10.95 -15.18 7.97
N LEU A 13 10.10 -14.21 7.68
CA LEU A 13 9.30 -14.20 6.46
C LEU A 13 10.27 -13.98 5.29
N LEU A 14 10.69 -15.09 4.67
CA LEU A 14 11.42 -15.10 3.41
C LEU A 14 10.49 -14.53 2.32
N GLY A 15 10.61 -13.22 2.06
CA GLY A 15 10.00 -12.59 0.90
C GLY A 15 10.60 -13.18 -0.38
N ALA A 16 9.85 -14.03 -1.06
CA ALA A 16 10.18 -14.50 -2.38
C ALA A 16 10.41 -13.29 -3.30
N CYS A 17 11.41 -13.38 -4.18
CA CYS A 17 11.67 -12.41 -5.26
C CYS A 17 10.48 -12.42 -6.22
N THR A 18 9.41 -11.71 -5.86
CA THR A 18 8.11 -11.82 -6.52
C THR A 18 8.01 -10.79 -7.66
N TRP A 19 7.73 -11.32 -8.85
CA TRP A 19 7.34 -10.56 -10.02
C TRP A 19 5.85 -10.84 -10.22
N GLY A 20 5.01 -9.80 -10.28
CA GLY A 20 3.57 -9.99 -10.53
C GLY A 20 2.78 -10.37 -9.29
N ILE A 21 2.86 -9.53 -8.26
CA ILE A 21 2.10 -9.69 -7.01
C ILE A 21 0.61 -9.49 -7.29
N THR A 22 -0.20 -10.44 -6.85
CA THR A 22 -1.66 -10.38 -6.93
C THR A 22 -2.28 -10.06 -5.58
N LEU A 23 -3.41 -9.37 -5.61
CA LEU A 23 -4.17 -9.07 -4.41
C LEU A 23 -4.88 -10.33 -3.90
N ASP A 24 -4.62 -10.71 -2.64
CA ASP A 24 -5.26 -11.86 -2.01
C ASP A 24 -6.74 -11.58 -1.73
N ASP A 25 -7.56 -12.63 -1.64
CA ASP A 25 -8.99 -12.49 -1.35
C ASP A 25 -9.27 -11.73 -0.04
N GLY A 26 -8.46 -12.00 1.00
CA GLY A 26 -8.56 -11.29 2.29
C GLY A 26 -8.18 -9.81 2.19
N ALA A 27 -7.33 -9.45 1.22
CA ALA A 27 -6.83 -8.09 1.02
C ALA A 27 -7.79 -7.19 0.23
N LYS A 28 -8.84 -7.77 -0.39
CA LYS A 28 -9.88 -7.02 -1.13
C LYS A 28 -10.54 -5.93 -0.29
N ASN A 29 -10.71 -6.18 1.01
CA ASN A 29 -11.32 -5.23 1.96
C ASN A 29 -10.31 -4.33 2.68
N VAL A 30 -9.01 -4.52 2.45
CA VAL A 30 -7.96 -3.67 3.01
C VAL A 30 -7.79 -2.44 2.13
N ARG A 31 -7.94 -1.24 2.71
CA ARG A 31 -7.87 0.03 2.00
C ARG A 31 -6.52 0.70 2.18
N THR A 32 -5.98 1.25 1.10
CA THR A 32 -4.76 2.07 1.15
C THR A 32 -5.12 3.53 1.38
N VAL A 33 -4.49 4.14 2.39
CA VAL A 33 -4.60 5.58 2.68
C VAL A 33 -3.24 6.20 2.41
N TRP A 34 -3.11 6.84 1.26
CA TRP A 34 -1.88 7.54 0.85
C TRP A 34 -1.74 8.90 1.53
N SER A 35 -2.83 9.65 1.53
CA SER A 35 -2.99 10.93 2.20
C SER A 35 -4.28 10.86 3.03
N GLY A 36 -4.16 11.10 4.33
CA GLY A 36 -5.27 10.94 5.26
C GLY A 36 -4.79 10.69 6.67
N ASP A 37 -5.60 11.12 7.63
CA ASP A 37 -5.37 10.84 9.03
C ASP A 37 -5.92 9.46 9.39
N VAL A 38 -5.16 8.76 10.23
CA VAL A 38 -5.51 7.43 10.78
C VAL A 38 -5.53 7.47 12.31
N SER A 39 -5.47 8.67 12.92
CA SER A 39 -5.45 8.84 14.38
C SER A 39 -6.69 8.25 15.08
N SER A 40 -7.82 8.18 14.39
CA SER A 40 -9.06 7.57 14.89
C SER A 40 -9.10 6.05 14.75
N CYS A 41 -8.10 5.44 14.12
CA CYS A 41 -8.03 4.00 13.91
C CYS A 41 -7.16 3.32 14.97
N HIS A 42 -7.45 2.05 15.26
CA HIS A 42 -6.61 1.26 16.13
C HIS A 42 -5.40 0.72 15.35
N GLU A 43 -4.16 1.03 15.77
CA GLU A 43 -2.95 0.47 15.18
C GLU A 43 -2.81 -1.01 15.58
N LEU A 44 -2.78 -1.89 14.59
CA LEU A 44 -2.58 -3.33 14.81
C LEU A 44 -1.11 -3.73 14.69
N GLY A 45 -0.32 -2.93 13.97
CA GLY A 45 1.12 -3.14 13.87
C GLY A 45 1.73 -2.45 12.66
N LYS A 46 3.00 -2.79 12.41
CA LYS A 46 3.79 -2.28 11.29
C LYS A 46 4.34 -3.46 10.50
N VAL A 47 4.29 -3.36 9.17
CA VAL A 47 4.83 -4.35 8.25
C VAL A 47 5.79 -3.66 7.30
N THR A 48 6.94 -4.27 7.07
CA THR A 48 7.87 -3.83 6.03
C THR A 48 7.79 -4.82 4.89
N VAL A 49 7.41 -4.33 3.72
CA VAL A 49 7.31 -5.15 2.51
C VAL A 49 8.49 -4.88 1.60
N SER A 50 8.82 -5.86 0.77
CA SER A 50 9.92 -5.75 -0.18
C SER A 50 9.58 -6.47 -1.48
N VAL A 51 9.93 -5.83 -2.58
CA VAL A 51 9.82 -6.35 -3.93
C VAL A 51 11.16 -6.21 -4.64
N MET A 52 11.37 -6.96 -5.71
CA MET A 52 12.55 -6.75 -6.54
C MET A 52 12.47 -5.34 -7.16
N ASN A 53 13.51 -4.51 -7.10
CA ASN A 53 13.52 -3.19 -7.75
C ASN A 53 14.51 -3.09 -8.92
N ARG A 54 15.38 -4.09 -9.11
CA ARG A 54 16.45 -4.10 -10.10
C ARG A 54 16.75 -5.52 -10.56
N VAL A 55 17.17 -5.67 -11.81
CA VAL A 55 17.69 -6.92 -12.37
C VAL A 55 19.05 -6.62 -13.00
N GLY A 56 20.13 -7.14 -12.40
CA GLY A 56 21.49 -6.81 -12.81
C GLY A 56 21.75 -5.29 -12.75
N PRO A 57 22.19 -4.63 -13.84
CA PRO A 57 22.39 -3.18 -13.87
C PRO A 57 21.11 -2.38 -14.17
N ILE A 58 19.97 -3.04 -14.43
CA ILE A 58 18.75 -2.39 -14.93
C ILE A 58 17.73 -2.20 -13.81
N ASN A 59 17.33 -0.96 -13.53
CA ASN A 59 16.24 -0.66 -12.61
C ASN A 59 14.88 -1.05 -13.21
N ARG A 60 14.01 -1.62 -12.38
CA ARG A 60 12.59 -1.82 -12.73
C ARG A 60 11.88 -0.46 -12.70
N ASN A 61 10.73 -0.40 -13.38
CA ASN A 61 9.87 0.77 -13.36
C ASN A 61 9.38 1.06 -11.93
N ASP A 62 9.61 2.28 -11.45
CA ASP A 62 9.32 2.72 -10.09
C ASP A 62 7.82 2.73 -9.78
N ILE A 63 6.97 3.12 -10.74
CA ILE A 63 5.51 3.08 -10.61
C ILE A 63 5.07 1.63 -10.36
N LYS A 64 5.62 0.67 -11.12
CA LYS A 64 5.31 -0.76 -10.93
C LYS A 64 5.80 -1.31 -9.60
N VAL A 65 6.99 -0.92 -9.16
CA VAL A 65 7.51 -1.29 -7.84
C VAL A 65 6.59 -0.77 -6.73
N ARG A 66 6.06 0.45 -6.85
CA ARG A 66 5.12 1.04 -5.88
C ARG A 66 3.77 0.34 -5.85
N ASP A 67 3.20 0.03 -7.02
CA ASP A 67 1.95 -0.73 -7.13
C ASP A 67 2.11 -2.11 -6.45
N GLU A 68 3.22 -2.79 -6.71
CA GLU A 68 3.54 -4.09 -6.13
C GLU A 68 3.73 -4.02 -4.61
N LEU A 69 4.42 -2.99 -4.10
CA LEU A 69 4.55 -2.74 -2.66
C LEU A 69 3.20 -2.49 -1.98
N GLU A 70 2.31 -1.71 -2.60
CA GLU A 70 0.96 -1.49 -2.08
C GLU A 70 0.19 -2.81 -1.96
N VAL A 71 0.18 -3.63 -3.01
CA VAL A 71 -0.51 -4.91 -3.01
C VAL A 71 0.06 -5.84 -1.93
N MET A 72 1.39 -5.91 -1.81
CA MET A 72 2.02 -6.72 -0.76
C MET A 72 1.64 -6.22 0.65
N ALA A 73 1.64 -4.90 0.86
CA ALA A 73 1.28 -4.32 2.15
C ALA A 73 -0.16 -4.67 2.54
N ARG A 74 -1.09 -4.64 1.58
CA ARG A 74 -2.49 -5.03 1.80
C ARG A 74 -2.63 -6.52 2.12
N ASN A 75 -1.86 -7.38 1.44
CA ASN A 75 -1.85 -8.83 1.71
C ASN A 75 -1.32 -9.13 3.11
N GLU A 76 -0.21 -8.50 3.53
CA GLU A 76 0.32 -8.69 4.88
C GLU A 76 -0.63 -8.13 5.96
N ALA A 77 -1.26 -6.99 5.70
CA ALA A 77 -2.23 -6.39 6.60
C ALA A 77 -3.49 -7.28 6.78
N ALA A 78 -3.95 -7.94 5.71
CA ALA A 78 -5.09 -8.86 5.79
C ALA A 78 -4.82 -10.05 6.73
N LYS A 79 -3.59 -10.56 6.76
CA LYS A 79 -3.17 -11.65 7.67
C LYS A 79 -3.26 -11.24 9.15
N MET A 80 -3.18 -9.93 9.42
CA MET A 80 -3.31 -9.36 10.75
C MET A 80 -4.74 -8.85 11.05
N HIS A 81 -5.71 -9.14 10.19
CA HIS A 81 -7.09 -8.65 10.28
C HIS A 81 -7.22 -7.11 10.26
N ALA A 82 -6.23 -6.41 9.71
CA ALA A 82 -6.34 -4.98 9.44
C ALA A 82 -7.28 -4.72 8.27
N ASP A 83 -7.90 -3.54 8.24
CA ASP A 83 -8.75 -3.09 7.15
C ASP A 83 -8.19 -1.86 6.42
N THR A 84 -7.08 -1.29 6.92
CA THR A 84 -6.47 -0.08 6.39
C THR A 84 -4.95 -0.17 6.48
N VAL A 85 -4.25 0.24 5.42
CA VAL A 85 -2.79 0.39 5.39
C VAL A 85 -2.40 1.81 5.00
N LYS A 86 -1.32 2.31 5.60
CA LYS A 86 -0.75 3.63 5.30
C LYS A 86 0.77 3.54 5.21
N PRO A 87 1.40 4.10 4.16
CA PRO A 87 2.85 4.11 4.07
C PRO A 87 3.43 5.00 5.17
N LEU A 88 4.52 4.53 5.79
CA LEU A 88 5.21 5.27 6.85
C LEU A 88 6.43 6.04 6.33
N ALA A 89 6.91 5.69 5.14
CA ALA A 89 7.98 6.36 4.43
C ALA A 89 7.81 6.17 2.92
N GLU A 90 8.58 6.93 2.14
CA GLU A 90 8.74 6.67 0.70
C GLU A 90 9.45 5.33 0.48
N PRO A 91 9.18 4.64 -0.65
CA PRO A 91 9.91 3.45 -1.03
C PRO A 91 11.41 3.70 -1.19
N SER A 92 12.23 2.77 -0.71
CA SER A 92 13.70 2.81 -0.85
C SER A 92 14.21 1.41 -1.12
N GLU A 93 15.06 1.26 -2.13
CA GLU A 93 15.68 -0.03 -2.50
C GLU A 93 14.66 -1.19 -2.64
N GLY A 94 13.47 -0.90 -3.18
CA GLY A 94 12.42 -1.90 -3.36
C GLY A 94 11.70 -2.31 -2.07
N SER A 95 11.96 -1.62 -0.96
CA SER A 95 11.30 -1.84 0.32
C SER A 95 10.54 -0.61 0.78
N GLN A 96 9.47 -0.84 1.54
CA GLN A 96 8.69 0.24 2.15
C GLN A 96 8.05 -0.22 3.47
N PRO A 97 8.15 0.58 4.54
CA PRO A 97 7.42 0.35 5.78
C PRO A 97 5.98 0.89 5.69
N TRP A 98 5.04 0.11 6.23
CA TRP A 98 3.62 0.39 6.26
C TRP A 98 3.06 0.18 7.66
N GLY A 99 2.15 1.05 8.07
CA GLY A 99 1.30 0.84 9.24
C GLY A 99 0.03 0.10 8.83
N ALA A 100 -0.42 -0.82 9.67
CA ALA A 100 -1.65 -1.57 9.51
C ALA A 100 -2.62 -1.24 10.64
N TYR A 101 -3.85 -0.90 10.26
CA TYR A 101 -4.85 -0.32 11.16
C TYR A 101 -6.20 -1.02 11.00
N GLN A 102 -7.00 -0.93 12.06
CA GLN A 102 -8.42 -1.26 12.06
C GLN A 102 -9.21 0.02 12.29
N CYS A 103 -9.85 0.52 11.24
CA CYS A 103 -10.63 1.76 11.25
C CYS A 103 -12.15 1.51 11.36
N GLY A 104 -12.64 0.32 10.99
CA GLY A 104 -14.05 -0.04 11.10
C GLY A 104 -14.96 0.88 10.28
N ALA A 105 -15.96 1.49 10.91
CA ALA A 105 -16.88 2.42 10.26
C ALA A 105 -16.23 3.79 9.92
N ASN A 106 -15.13 4.14 10.59
CA ASN A 106 -14.45 5.43 10.45
C ASN A 106 -13.35 5.40 9.37
N ARG A 107 -13.50 4.56 8.34
CA ARG A 107 -12.47 4.40 7.30
C ARG A 107 -12.26 5.71 6.54
N PRO A 108 -11.02 6.23 6.48
CA PRO A 108 -10.70 7.35 5.62
C PRO A 108 -11.05 7.03 4.17
N ALA A 109 -11.43 8.05 3.39
CA ALA A 109 -11.52 7.89 1.95
C ALA A 109 -10.14 7.46 1.41
N ALA A 110 -10.11 6.48 0.51
CA ALA A 110 -8.90 6.09 -0.20
C ALA A 110 -8.57 7.28 -1.08
N GLY A 111 -7.59 8.08 -0.65
CA GLY A 111 -6.96 9.05 -1.52
C GLY A 111 -6.29 8.27 -2.63
N ARG A 112 -6.75 8.46 -3.87
CA ARG A 112 -5.96 8.07 -5.05
C ARG A 112 -4.71 8.96 -5.05
N PRO A 113 -3.50 8.43 -5.22
CA PRO A 113 -2.34 9.28 -5.44
C PRO A 113 -2.54 9.96 -6.80
N GLY A 114 -2.94 11.25 -6.80
CA GLY A 114 -3.00 12.05 -8.01
C GLY A 114 -4.26 12.88 -8.28
N THR A 115 -5.27 12.93 -7.40
CA THR A 115 -6.35 13.93 -7.58
C THR A 115 -6.06 15.14 -6.70
N PRO A 116 -5.55 16.26 -7.24
CA PRO A 116 -5.55 17.52 -6.51
C PRO A 116 -7.02 17.84 -6.19
N THR A 117 -7.35 17.92 -4.91
CA THR A 117 -8.64 18.46 -4.47
C THR A 117 -8.74 19.88 -5.03
N PRO A 118 -9.75 20.20 -5.87
CA PRO A 118 -9.95 21.57 -6.30
C PRO A 118 -10.22 22.40 -5.03
N ALA A 119 -9.43 23.45 -4.82
CA ALA A 119 -9.74 24.45 -3.81
C ALA A 119 -11.19 24.95 -4.07
N PRO A 120 -12.00 25.17 -3.01
CA PRO A 120 -13.36 25.66 -3.20
C PRO A 120 -13.29 27.06 -3.84
N GLY A 121 -13.66 27.15 -5.13
CA GLY A 121 -13.77 28.44 -5.83
C GLY A 121 -13.35 28.52 -7.29
N GLN A 122 -12.98 27.43 -7.98
CA GLN A 122 -12.59 27.52 -9.40
C GLN A 122 -13.54 26.73 -10.32
N SER A 123 -14.61 27.41 -10.75
CA SER A 123 -15.38 27.02 -11.93
C SER A 123 -14.61 27.50 -13.17
N ALA A 124 -13.82 26.61 -13.79
CA ALA A 124 -13.29 26.86 -15.14
C ALA A 124 -14.23 26.17 -16.15
N PRO A 125 -14.79 26.88 -17.14
CA PRO A 125 -15.50 26.24 -18.23
C PRO A 125 -14.49 25.54 -19.14
N GLY A 126 -14.42 24.22 -19.05
CA GLY A 126 -13.64 23.39 -19.96
C GLY A 126 -14.33 23.31 -21.32
N ASN A 127 -13.77 24.00 -22.31
CA ASN A 127 -14.12 23.89 -23.71
C ASN A 127 -13.52 22.60 -24.29
N THR A 128 -14.27 21.51 -24.24
CA THR A 128 -13.97 20.30 -25.01
C THR A 128 -14.47 20.49 -26.43
N GLU A 129 -13.59 20.82 -27.38
CA GLU A 129 -13.91 20.71 -28.80
C GLU A 129 -13.85 19.24 -29.23
N THR A 130 -15.01 18.65 -29.49
CA THR A 130 -15.14 17.33 -30.11
C THR A 130 -15.01 17.48 -31.63
N TYR A 131 -13.99 16.85 -32.22
CA TYR A 131 -13.88 16.73 -33.67
C TYR A 131 -14.81 15.63 -34.19
N PRO A 132 -15.62 15.88 -35.23
CA PRO A 132 -16.45 14.83 -35.81
C PRO A 132 -15.59 13.85 -36.60
N ILE A 133 -15.70 12.56 -36.26
CA ILE A 133 -15.28 11.47 -37.13
C ILE A 133 -16.19 11.48 -38.37
N LYS A 134 -15.63 11.80 -39.55
CA LYS A 134 -16.32 11.54 -40.82
C LYS A 134 -16.33 10.02 -41.03
N GLY A 135 -17.52 9.51 -41.38
CA GLY A 135 -17.82 8.08 -41.55
C GLY A 135 -17.26 7.45 -42.80
#